data_AF-A0A9D7NSI0-F1
#
_entry.id   AF-A0A9D7NSI0-F1
#
_cell.length_a   1.000
_cell.length_b   1.000
_cell.length_c   1.000
_cell.angle_alpha   90.00
_cell.angle_beta   90.00
_cell.angle_gamma   90.00
#
_symmetry.space_group_name_H-M   'P 1'
#
loop_
_entity.id
_entity.type
_entity.pdbx_description
1 polymer ?
#
loop_
_entity_poly.entity_id
_entity_poly.type
_entity_poly.pdbx_seq_one_letter_code
_entity_poly.pdbx_strand_id
1 'polypeptide(L)' 'MKKKGLELKDLSVVELNDKLQEERSALTKLRFNHTVSPIESPMQLRAKRKDVARILTELRKRELANTTSK' A
#
# COMPACT_ATOMS: atom_id res chain seq x y z
N MET A 1 -12.23 0.44 -15.50
CA MET A 1 -10.83 -0.01 -15.64
C MET A 1 -10.45 -0.87 -14.44
N LYS A 2 -10.28 -2.18 -14.64
CA LYS A 2 -9.76 -3.10 -13.62
C LYS A 2 -8.32 -2.65 -13.30
N LYS A 3 -8.08 -1.99 -12.16
CA LYS A 3 -6.72 -1.98 -11.59
C LYS A 3 -6.44 -3.47 -11.38
N LYS A 4 -5.59 -4.06 -12.24
CA LYS A 4 -4.96 -5.37 -12.02
C LYS A 4 -4.72 -5.43 -10.53
N GLY A 5 -5.49 -6.27 -9.83
CA GLY A 5 -5.24 -6.51 -8.42
C GLY A 5 -3.82 -6.97 -8.41
N LEU A 6 -2.92 -6.06 -8.01
CA LEU A 6 -1.49 -6.33 -7.95
C LEU A 6 -1.36 -7.67 -7.25
N GLU A 7 -0.41 -8.46 -7.72
CA GLU A 7 0.00 -9.80 -7.31
C GLU A 7 0.37 -9.90 -5.81
N LEU A 8 -0.25 -9.10 -4.94
CA LEU A 8 -0.16 -9.11 -3.48
C LEU A 8 -0.48 -10.48 -2.91
N LYS A 9 -1.27 -11.30 -3.61
CA LYS A 9 -1.51 -12.70 -3.23
C LYS A 9 -0.31 -13.60 -3.51
N ASP A 10 0.45 -13.31 -4.55
CA ASP A 10 1.58 -14.11 -5.00
C ASP A 10 2.88 -13.71 -4.28
N LEU A 11 2.93 -12.50 -3.71
CA LEU A 11 4.05 -12.00 -2.89
C LEU A 11 4.12 -12.69 -1.52
N SER A 12 5.33 -12.97 -1.05
CA SER A 12 5.61 -13.42 0.32
C SER A 12 5.29 -12.34 1.36
N VAL A 13 5.12 -12.74 2.62
CA VAL A 13 4.94 -11.80 3.74
C VAL A 13 6.11 -10.82 3.85
N VAL A 14 7.33 -11.28 3.56
CA VAL A 14 8.54 -10.43 3.57
C VAL A 14 8.47 -9.37 2.48
N GLU A 15 8.21 -9.79 1.24
CA GLU A 15 8.10 -8.88 0.09
C GLU A 15 6.94 -7.89 0.24
N LEU A 16 5.83 -8.29 0.87
CA LEU A 16 4.72 -7.39 1.20
C LEU A 16 5.14 -6.31 2.21
N ASN A 17 5.98 -6.64 3.19
CA ASN A 17 6.51 -5.66 4.14
C ASN A 17 7.50 -4.70 3.49
N ASP A 18 8.39 -5.20 2.63
CA ASP A 18 9.32 -4.35 1.88
C ASP A 18 8.57 -3.36 0.98
N LYS A 19 7.56 -3.86 0.26
CA LYS A 19 6.69 -3.03 -0.59
C LYS A 19 5.86 -2.03 0.22
N LEU A 20 5.42 -2.42 1.42
CA LEU A 20 4.73 -1.51 2.33
C LEU A 20 5.64 -0.34 2.75
N GLN A 21 6.90 -0.62 3.06
CA GLN A 21 7.87 0.39 3.46
C GLN A 21 8.17 1.35 2.31
N GLU A 22 8.37 0.83 1.10
CA GLU A 22 8.59 1.63 -0.10
C GLU A 22 7.40 2.54 -0.40
N GLU A 23 6.18 2.00 -0.43
CA GLU A 23 4.96 2.77 -0.72
C GLU A 23 4.66 3.81 0.37
N ARG A 24 4.97 3.52 1.64
CA ARG A 24 4.89 4.51 2.73
C ARG A 24 5.89 5.64 2.55
N SER A 25 7.14 5.33 2.20
CA SER A 25 8.17 6.35 1.91
C SER A 25 7.75 7.24 0.74
N ALA A 26 7.26 6.62 -0.34
CA ALA A 26 6.72 7.34 -1.50
C ALA A 26 5.54 8.25 -1.13
N LEU A 27 4.60 7.76 -0.30
CA LEU A 27 3.47 8.55 0.17
C LEU A 27 3.92 9.76 1.00
N THR A 28 4.90 9.58 1.89
CA THR A 28 5.43 10.67 2.73
C THR A 28 6.12 11.73 1.88
N LYS A 29 6.95 11.33 0.91
CA LYS A 29 7.55 12.25 -0.07
C LYS A 29 6.48 13.00 -0.86
N LEU A 30 5.44 12.31 -1.32
CA LEU A 30 4.35 12.92 -2.07
C LEU A 30 3.56 13.93 -1.21
N ARG A 31 3.33 13.63 0.07
CA ARG A 31 2.69 14.56 1.02
C ARG A 31 3.56 15.80 1.24
N PHE A 32 4.86 15.62 1.44
CA PHE A 32 5.79 16.73 1.62
C PHE A 32 5.84 17.62 0.37
N ASN A 33 5.94 17.01 -0.81
CA ASN A 33 5.91 17.74 -2.08
C ASN A 33 4.58 18.50 -2.24
N HIS A 34 3.44 17.91 -1.89
CA HIS A 34 2.13 18.58 -1.93
C HIS A 34 2.03 19.78 -0.99
N THR A 35 2.66 19.71 0.20
CA THR A 35 2.69 20.83 1.14
C THR A 35 3.59 21.98 0.68
N VAL A 36 4.66 21.68 -0.04
CA VAL A 36 5.61 22.68 -0.56
C VAL A 36 5.11 23.29 -1.88
N SER A 37 4.51 22.47 -2.74
CA SER A 37 3.92 22.88 -4.01
C SER A 37 2.60 22.14 -4.22
N PRO A 38 1.48 22.86 -4.42
CA PRO A 38 0.19 22.22 -4.66
C PRO A 38 0.26 21.28 -5.87
N ILE A 39 0.27 19.97 -5.60
CA ILE A 39 0.23 18.93 -6.63
C ILE A 39 -0.96 19.16 -7.58
N GLU A 40 -0.68 19.15 -8.88
CA GLU A 40 -1.68 19.28 -9.96
C GLU A 40 -2.72 18.15 -9.96
N SER A 41 -2.37 16.95 -9.48
CA SER A 41 -3.27 15.80 -9.43
C SER A 41 -3.44 15.20 -8.03
N PRO A 42 -4.39 15.69 -7.22
CA PRO A 42 -4.75 15.12 -5.91
C PRO A 42 -5.14 13.64 -5.96
N MET A 43 -5.52 13.15 -7.15
CA MET A 43 -5.85 11.74 -7.39
C MET A 43 -4.66 10.81 -7.13
N GLN A 44 -3.42 11.26 -7.36
CA GLN A 44 -2.23 10.45 -7.11
C GLN A 44 -2.05 10.15 -5.62
N LEU A 45 -2.28 11.14 -4.76
CA LEU A 45 -2.24 10.97 -3.31
C LEU A 45 -3.32 9.99 -2.83
N ARG A 46 -4.52 10.06 -3.43
CA ARG A 46 -5.60 9.09 -3.15
C ARG A 46 -5.23 7.68 -3.61
N ALA A 47 -4.62 7.54 -4.79
CA ALA A 47 -4.20 6.25 -5.32
C ALA A 47 -3.15 5.60 -4.42
N LYS A 48 -2.10 6.34 -4.04
CA LYS A 48 -1.04 5.86 -3.15
C LYS A 48 -1.55 5.46 -1.77
N ARG A 49 -2.45 6.25 -1.17
CA ARG A 49 -3.14 5.85 0.08
C ARG A 49 -3.89 4.52 -0.05
N LYS A 50 -4.61 4.33 -1.16
CA LYS A 50 -5.34 3.07 -1.42
C LYS A 50 -4.40 1.89 -1.60
N ASP A 51 -3.25 2.08 -2.24
CA ASP A 51 -2.31 0.99 -2.49
C ASP A 51 -1.65 0.53 -1.18
N VAL A 52 -1.27 1.45 -0.28
CA VAL A 52 -0.84 1.12 1.11
C VAL A 52 -1.91 0.36 1.89
N ALA A 53 -3.17 0.83 1.82
CA ALA A 53 -4.27 0.18 2.53
C ALA A 53 -4.52 -1.26 2.06
N ARG A 54 -4.33 -1.55 0.76
CA ARG A 54 -4.47 -2.92 0.23
C ARG A 54 -3.40 -3.86 0.75
N ILE A 55 -2.15 -3.41 0.83
CA ILE A 55 -1.03 -4.21 1.35
C ILE A 55 -1.29 -4.56 2.82
N LEU A 56 -1.66 -3.57 3.64
CA LEU A 56 -2.02 -3.78 5.04
C LEU A 56 -3.20 -4.75 5.22
N THR A 57 -4.21 -4.63 4.35
CA THR A 57 -5.37 -5.53 4.38
C THR A 57 -4.97 -6.98 4.12
N GLU A 58 -4.10 -7.21 3.14
CA GLU A 58 -3.61 -8.56 2.81
C GLU A 58 -2.73 -9.14 3.93
N LEU A 59 -1.82 -8.35 4.51
CA LEU A 59 -1.03 -8.75 5.67
C LEU A 59 -1.95 -9.16 6.84
N ARG A 60 -2.94 -8.33 7.17
CA ARG A 60 -3.90 -8.62 8.24
C ARG A 60 -4.71 -9.88 7.97
N LYS A 61 -5.12 -10.10 6.71
CA LYS A 61 -5.84 -11.31 6.31
C LYS A 61 -5.01 -12.57 6.55
N ARG A 62 -3.71 -12.54 6.24
CA ARG A 62 -2.77 -13.65 6.48
C ARG A 62 -2.55 -13.90 7.97
N GLU A 63 -2.39 -12.83 8.76
CA GLU A 63 -2.32 -12.94 10.23
C GLU A 63 -3.54 -13.63 10.80
N LEU A 64 -4.76 -13.20 10.41
CA LEU A 64 -6.01 -13.79 10.90
C LEU A 64 -6.18 -15.25 10.49
N ALA A 65 -5.72 -15.63 9.29
CA ALA A 65 -5.72 -17.03 8.86
C ALA A 65 -4.78 -17.88 9.75
N ASN A 66 -3.60 -17.37 10.08
CA ASN A 66 -2.65 -18.07 10.96
C ASN A 66 -3.16 -18.18 12.41
N THR A 67 -3.91 -17.20 12.93
CA THR A 67 -4.44 -17.25 14.29
C THR A 67 -5.63 -18.19 14.46
N THR A 68 -6.39 -18.43 13.39
CA THR A 68 -7.58 -19.30 13.43
C THR A 68 -7.22 -20.80 13.40
N SER A 69 -5.95 -21.12 13.10
CA SER A 69 -5.42 -22.49 13.01
C SER A 69 -4.72 -22.97 14.29
N LYS A 70 -4.78 -22.21 15.39
CA LYS A 70 -4.33 -22.62 16.72
C LYS A 70 -5.54 -22.83 17.62
#